data_AF-A0A381YE12-F1
#
_entry.id   AF-A0A381YE12-F1
#
_cell.length_a   1.000
_cell.length_b   1.000
_cell.length_c   1.000
_cell.angle_alpha   90.00
_cell.angle_beta   90.00
_cell.angle_gamma   90.00
#
_symmetry.space_group_name_H-M   'P 1'
#
loop_
_entity.id
_entity.type
_entity.pdbx_description
1 polymer ?
#
loop_
_entity_poly.entity_id
_entity_poly.type
_entity_poly.pdbx_seq_one_letter_code
_entity_poly.pdbx_strand_id
1 'polypeptide(L)' 'MWGQKEIIIKNKTRGFHLITNEIIQNLPELKKISIGLLHIFIKHTSASLTLNENSDQSVRIDFESHLNNMVPEGK' A
#
# COMPACT_ATOMS: atom_id res chain seq x y z
N MET A 1 8.61 -22.41 -5.25
CA MET A 1 9.22 -21.40 -6.13
C MET A 1 9.38 -20.13 -5.32
N TRP A 2 10.59 -19.58 -5.25
CA TRP A 2 10.88 -18.30 -4.61
C TRP A 2 11.23 -17.28 -5.70
N GLY A 3 10.73 -16.06 -5.56
CA GLY A 3 10.99 -14.97 -6.49
C GLY A 3 10.96 -13.65 -5.75
N GLN A 4 11.81 -12.74 -6.18
CA GLN A 4 11.87 -11.39 -5.67
C GLN A 4 11.91 -10.43 -6.85
N LYS A 5 11.10 -9.38 -6.80
CA LYS A 5 11.04 -8.36 -7.84
C LYS A 5 10.93 -6.99 -7.20
N GLU A 6 11.72 -6.06 -7.71
CA GLU A 6 11.57 -4.65 -7.37
C GLU A 6 10.65 -3.98 -8.38
N ILE A 7 9.72 -3.16 -7.88
CA ILE A 7 8.72 -2.46 -8.68
C ILE A 7 8.71 -1.00 -8.24
N ILE A 8 8.40 -0.10 -9.17
CA ILE A 8 8.24 1.33 -8.88
C ILE A 8 6.76 1.65 -9.03
N ILE A 9 6.18 2.25 -8.00
CA ILE A 9 4.83 2.78 -8.02
C ILE A 9 4.88 4.31 -8.18
N LYS A 10 3.82 4.89 -8.76
CA LYS A 10 3.74 6.35 -8.92
C LYS A 10 3.76 7.04 -7.57
N ASN A 11 4.45 8.17 -7.50
CA ASN A 11 4.44 9.04 -6.33
C ASN A 11 3.01 9.46 -5.98
N LYS A 12 2.73 9.56 -4.68
CA LYS A 12 1.45 9.98 -4.16
C LYS A 12 1.67 11.16 -3.22
N THR A 13 0.72 12.08 -3.20
CA THR A 13 0.65 13.11 -2.15
C THR A 13 0.36 12.44 -0.81
N ARG A 14 0.52 13.18 0.29
CA ARG A 14 0.12 12.71 1.62
C ARG A 14 -1.34 12.24 1.63
N GLY A 15 -1.63 11.22 2.43
CA GLY A 15 -2.94 10.57 2.55
C GLY A 15 -2.87 9.06 2.27
N PHE A 16 -4.03 8.42 2.21
CA PHE A 16 -4.17 6.98 1.97
C PHE A 16 -4.53 6.69 0.51
N HIS A 17 -3.78 5.78 -0.11
CA HIS A 17 -3.93 5.44 -1.52
C HIS A 17 -4.09 3.95 -1.71
N LEU A 18 -5.06 3.54 -2.53
CA LEU A 18 -5.19 2.15 -2.95
C LEU A 18 -4.13 1.83 -4.00
N ILE A 19 -3.30 0.83 -3.71
CA ILE A 19 -2.21 0.40 -4.60
C ILE A 19 -2.32 -1.06 -5.03
N THR A 20 -3.39 -1.77 -4.66
CA THR A 20 -3.60 -3.19 -4.97
C THR A 20 -3.46 -3.50 -6.46
N ASN A 21 -4.12 -2.71 -7.31
CA ASN A 21 -4.06 -2.92 -8.76
C ASN A 21 -2.66 -2.65 -9.32
N GLU A 22 -1.97 -1.64 -8.81
CA GLU A 22 -0.62 -1.28 -9.24
C GLU A 22 0.39 -2.38 -8.87
N ILE A 23 0.24 -3.00 -7.70
CA ILE A 23 1.04 -4.16 -7.28
C ILE A 23 0.76 -5.38 -8.16
N ILE A 24 -0.52 -5.74 -8.37
CA ILE A 24 -0.90 -6.93 -9.15
C ILE A 24 -0.43 -6.83 -10.61
N GLN A 25 -0.56 -5.64 -11.21
CA GLN A 25 -0.09 -5.41 -12.60
C GLN A 25 1.42 -5.59 -12.74
N ASN A 26 2.19 -5.26 -11.69
CA ASN A 26 3.63 -5.42 -11.70
C ASN A 26 4.12 -6.84 -11.35
N LEU A 27 3.23 -7.71 -10.84
CA LEU A 27 3.55 -9.09 -10.42
C LEU A 27 2.69 -10.13 -11.17
N PRO A 28 2.74 -10.21 -12.52
CA PRO A 28 1.92 -11.14 -13.30
C PRO A 28 2.18 -12.62 -12.97
N GLU A 29 3.36 -12.95 -12.43
CA GLU A 29 3.73 -14.28 -11.96
C GLU A 29 2.81 -14.83 -10.85
N LEU A 30 2.15 -13.95 -10.08
CA LEU A 30 1.20 -14.36 -9.04
C LEU A 30 0.05 -15.21 -9.60
N LYS A 31 -0.32 -15.02 -10.88
CA LYS A 31 -1.36 -15.82 -11.56
C LYS A 31 -1.03 -17.31 -11.66
N LYS A 32 0.24 -17.68 -11.52
CA LYS A 32 0.71 -19.08 -11.58
C LYS A 32 0.76 -19.74 -10.20
N ILE A 33 0.49 -18.99 -9.13
CA ILE A 33 0.60 -19.45 -7.75
C ILE A 33 -0.81 -19.53 -7.17
N SER A 34 -1.29 -20.73 -6.88
CA SER A 34 -2.61 -20.92 -6.26
C SER A 34 -2.60 -20.66 -4.76
N ILE A 35 -1.51 -21.02 -4.07
CA ILE A 35 -1.33 -20.86 -2.62
C ILE A 35 0.14 -20.50 -2.37
N GLY A 36 0.38 -19.48 -1.54
CA GLY A 36 1.73 -19.03 -1.20
C GLY A 36 1.74 -17.85 -0.24
N LEU A 37 2.92 -17.29 -0.02
CA LEU A 37 3.14 -16.11 0.82
C LEU A 37 3.75 -15.00 -0.02
N LEU A 38 3.18 -13.80 0.04
CA LEU A 38 3.68 -12.61 -0.63
C LEU A 38 4.16 -11.62 0.43
N HIS A 39 5.45 -11.31 0.39
CA HIS A 39 6.03 -10.23 1.20
C HIS A 39 6.12 -8.96 0.35
N ILE A 40 5.52 -7.88 0.84
CA ILE A 40 5.62 -6.55 0.22
C ILE A 40 6.40 -5.66 1.17
N PHE A 41 7.55 -5.19 0.71
CA PHE A 41 8.43 -4.32 1.47
C PHE A 41 8.57 -2.97 0.76
N ILE A 42 8.31 -1.89 1.50
CA ILE A 42 8.50 -0.53 1.02
C ILE A 42 9.90 -0.05 1.40
N LYS A 43 10.69 0.39 0.41
CA LYS A 43 12.05 0.91 0.60
C LYS A 43 12.07 2.42 0.88
N HIS A 44 11.11 2.90 1.68
CA HIS A 44 10.97 4.31 2.05
C HIS A 44 10.72 4.44 3.55
N THR A 45 11.24 5.51 4.15
CA THR A 45 11.04 5.83 5.58
C THR A 45 9.87 6.79 5.81
N SER A 46 9.42 7.51 4.78
CA SER A 46 8.37 8.53 4.84
C SER A 46 6.98 8.01 4.44
N ALA A 47 6.83 6.69 4.25
CA ALA A 47 5.57 6.06 3.84
C ALA A 47 5.45 4.69 4.50
N SER A 48 4.23 4.16 4.56
CA SER A 48 3.94 2.86 5.14
C SER A 48 2.91 2.11 4.31
N LEU A 49 2.89 0.79 4.47
CA LEU A 49 1.90 -0.09 3.87
C LEU A 49 0.91 -0.52 4.94
N THR A 50 -0.37 -0.53 4.59
CA THR A 50 -1.43 -1.04 5.46
C THR A 50 -2.39 -1.90 4.64
N LEU A 51 -2.95 -2.92 5.28
CA LEU A 51 -4.08 -3.69 4.76
C LEU A 51 -5.31 -3.26 5.56
N ASN A 52 -6.35 -2.82 4.87
CA ASN A 52 -7.55 -2.30 5.52
C ASN A 52 -8.78 -2.50 4.62
N GLU A 53 -9.96 -2.23 5.16
CA GLU A 53 -11.21 -2.24 4.43
C GLU A 53 -11.23 -1.15 3.34
N ASN A 54 -11.83 -1.50 2.20
CA ASN A 54 -12.02 -0.60 1.06
C ASN A 54 -13.49 -0.63 0.56
N SER A 55 -14.44 -1.01 1.41
CA SER A 55 -15.87 -1.01 1.04
C SER A 55 -16.47 0.39 1.05
N ASP A 56 -15.97 1.29 1.91
CA ASP A 56 -16.41 2.67 2.02
C ASP A 56 -15.21 3.63 1.89
N GLN A 57 -15.40 4.70 1.12
CA GLN A 57 -14.44 5.76 0.94
C GLN A 57 -14.24 6.60 2.23
N SER A 58 -15.23 6.62 3.12
CA SER A 58 -15.15 7.28 4.44
C SER A 58 -13.98 6.76 5.28
N VAL A 59 -13.69 5.45 5.22
CA VAL A 59 -12.59 4.81 5.97
C VAL A 59 -11.25 5.49 5.69
N ARG A 60 -10.98 5.90 4.45
CA ARG A 60 -9.73 6.61 4.10
C ARG A 60 -9.67 8.00 4.72
N ILE A 61 -10.79 8.70 4.73
CA ILE A 61 -10.90 10.07 5.27
C ILE A 61 -10.76 10.02 6.79
N ASP A 62 -11.40 9.05 7.44
CA ASP A 62 -11.32 8.87 8.89
C ASP A 62 -9.91 8.51 9.34
N PHE A 63 -9.22 7.62 8.61
CA PHE A 63 -7.82 7.28 8.87
C PHE A 63 -6.88 8.48 8.70
N GLU A 64 -7.07 9.25 7.64
CA GLU A 64 -6.27 10.45 7.41
C GLU A 64 -6.51 11.51 8.49
N SER A 65 -7.77 11.75 8.85
CA SER A 65 -8.16 12.66 9.93
C SER A 65 -7.56 12.23 11.27
N HIS A 66 -7.67 10.94 11.60
CA HIS A 66 -7.11 10.38 12.83
C HIS A 66 -5.60 10.52 12.91
N LEU A 67 -4.87 10.20 11.82
CA LEU A 67 -3.43 10.39 11.77
C LEU A 67 -3.03 11.86 11.84
N ASN A 68 -3.76 12.75 11.18
CA ASN A 68 -3.55 14.20 11.30
C ASN A 68 -3.68 14.71 12.74
N ASN A 69 -4.62 14.15 13.49
CA ASN A 69 -4.83 14.53 14.89
C ASN A 69 -3.74 13.95 15.80
N MET A 70 -3.34 12.69 15.60
CA MET A 70 -2.32 12.04 16.43
C MET A 70 -0.90 12.54 16.13
N VAL A 71 -0.58 12.75 14.85
CA VAL A 71 0.74 13.16 14.36
C VAL A 71 0.56 14.23 13.27
N PRO A 72 0.41 15.51 13.67
CA PRO A 72 0.25 16.61 12.72
C PRO A 72 1.48 16.78 11.81
N GLU A 73 1.25 17.19 10.58
CA GLU A 73 2.31 17.55 9.64
C GLU A 73 2.88 18.95 9.97
N GLY A 74 4.20 19.11 9.92
CA GLY A 74 4.84 20.43 9.97
C GLY A 74 4.87 21.12 11.33
N LYS A 75 5.35 20.43 12.38
CA LYS A 75 5.95 21.13 13.52
C LYS A 75 7.41 21.47 13.23
#